data_AF-Q6S963-F1
#
_entry.id   AF-Q6S963-F1
#
_cell.length_a   1.000
_cell.length_b   1.000
_cell.length_c   1.000
_cell.angle_alpha   90.00
_cell.angle_beta   90.00
_cell.angle_gamma   90.00
#
_symmetry.space_group_name_H-M   'P 1'
#
loop_
_entity.id
_entity.type
_entity.pdbx_description
1 polymer ?
#
loop_
_entity_poly.entity_id
_entity_poly.type
_entity_poly.pdbx_seq_one_letter_code
_entity_poly.pdbx_strand_id
1 'polypeptide(L)'
;VDDMLQDSIYWRTEKLSKCLQNGKTIKCKDKCKDDCECFERWVGKKKTEWDAIKKHFKTQDGFSNQGGMDSNVFLDRAFRSPDVVLEGVLKKEVLLTSLREGYGNAEDIKHIEALLKEEENVVAVTENKNTIDKLL
;
A
#
# COMPACT_ATOMS: atom_id res chain seq x y z
N VAL A 1 2.92 -6.10 -5.60
CA VAL A 1 2.15 -4.93 -5.12
C VAL A 1 0.76 -4.95 -5.71
N ASP A 2 0.64 -5.15 -7.04
CA ASP A 2 -0.65 -5.31 -7.73
C ASP A 2 -1.58 -6.34 -7.05
N ASP A 3 -1.12 -7.59 -6.88
CA ASP A 3 -1.90 -8.64 -6.19
C ASP A 3 -2.42 -8.22 -4.81
N MET A 4 -1.61 -7.47 -4.04
CA MET A 4 -2.02 -6.99 -2.71
C MET A 4 -3.16 -5.96 -2.83
N LEU A 5 -3.07 -5.05 -3.80
CA LEU A 5 -4.09 -4.02 -4.02
C LEU A 5 -5.40 -4.64 -4.51
N GLN A 6 -5.31 -5.63 -5.40
CA GLN A 6 -6.47 -6.39 -5.87
C GLN A 6 -7.13 -7.19 -4.73
N ASP A 7 -6.34 -7.89 -3.92
CA ASP A 7 -6.84 -8.59 -2.73
C ASP A 7 -7.54 -7.61 -1.76
N SER A 8 -6.97 -6.42 -1.53
CA SER A 8 -7.59 -5.38 -0.69
C SER A 8 -8.94 -4.90 -1.24
N ILE A 9 -9.07 -4.74 -2.56
CA ILE A 9 -10.36 -4.43 -3.20
C ILE A 9 -11.35 -5.56 -2.94
N TYR A 10 -10.96 -6.79 -3.26
CA TYR A 10 -11.81 -7.96 -3.10
C TYR A 10 -12.33 -8.12 -1.67
N TRP A 11 -11.45 -7.94 -0.67
CA TRP A 11 -11.84 -7.97 0.73
C TRP A 11 -12.89 -6.89 1.05
N ARG A 12 -12.68 -5.65 0.59
CA ARG A 12 -13.58 -4.53 0.89
C ARG A 12 -14.91 -4.60 0.14
N THR A 13 -14.92 -5.02 -1.13
CA THR A 13 -16.09 -4.94 -2.02
C THR A 13 -16.90 -6.23 -2.08
N GLU A 14 -16.28 -7.40 -1.97
CA GLU A 14 -16.95 -8.69 -2.19
C GLU A 14 -17.17 -9.48 -0.90
N LYS A 15 -16.15 -9.54 -0.05
CA LYS A 15 -16.14 -10.38 1.15
C LYS A 15 -16.71 -9.66 2.36
N LEU A 16 -16.13 -8.53 2.74
CA LEU A 16 -16.50 -7.81 3.97
C LEU A 16 -17.63 -6.81 3.74
N SER A 17 -17.87 -6.35 2.51
CA SER A 17 -18.99 -5.41 2.20
C SER A 17 -20.33 -5.93 2.74
N LYS A 18 -20.61 -7.22 2.54
CA LYS A 18 -21.84 -7.90 3.00
C LYS A 18 -21.93 -7.98 4.53
N CYS A 19 -20.78 -7.98 5.22
CA CYS A 19 -20.69 -7.97 6.67
C CYS A 19 -20.83 -6.57 7.26
N LEU A 20 -20.49 -5.53 6.49
CA LEU A 20 -20.52 -4.11 6.89
C LEU A 20 -21.84 -3.40 6.53
N GLN A 21 -22.61 -3.91 5.55
CA GLN A 21 -23.80 -3.24 4.98
C GLN A 21 -25.00 -3.05 5.92
N ASN A 22 -24.99 -3.52 7.17
CA ASN A 22 -26.17 -3.51 8.06
C ASN A 22 -26.02 -2.71 9.38
N GLY A 23 -25.33 -1.57 9.36
CA GLY A 23 -25.37 -0.54 10.41
C GLY A 23 -24.07 -0.35 11.21
N LYS A 24 -24.09 0.57 12.20
CA LYS A 24 -22.94 1.00 13.05
C LYS A 24 -22.31 -0.12 13.90
N THR A 25 -22.83 -1.34 13.86
CA THR A 25 -22.33 -2.47 14.63
C THR A 25 -22.11 -3.63 13.66
N ILE A 26 -20.84 -4.01 13.46
CA ILE A 26 -20.49 -5.19 12.69
C ILE A 26 -21.14 -6.39 13.36
N LYS A 27 -22.18 -6.95 12.73
CA LYS A 27 -22.73 -8.24 13.16
C LYS A 27 -21.84 -9.32 12.56
N CYS A 28 -20.73 -9.63 13.24
CA CYS A 28 -19.96 -10.86 13.00
C CYS A 28 -20.83 -12.07 13.38
N LYS A 29 -21.90 -12.34 12.63
CA LYS A 29 -22.59 -13.64 12.62
C LYS A 29 -21.63 -14.66 12.02
N ASP A 30 -21.76 -15.93 12.37
CA ASP A 30 -20.77 -16.99 12.13
C ASP A 30 -19.97 -16.90 10.81
N LYS A 31 -20.63 -16.73 9.65
CA LYS A 31 -19.94 -16.55 8.36
C LYS A 31 -19.07 -15.28 8.25
N CYS A 32 -19.55 -14.16 8.77
CA CYS A 32 -18.79 -12.92 8.84
C CYS A 32 -17.67 -12.98 9.89
N LYS A 33 -17.86 -13.77 10.97
CA LYS A 33 -16.79 -14.01 11.93
C LYS A 33 -15.62 -14.74 11.27
N ASP A 34 -15.90 -15.81 10.53
CA ASP A 34 -14.87 -16.57 9.81
C ASP A 34 -14.17 -15.72 8.73
N ASP A 35 -14.94 -14.96 7.93
CA ASP A 35 -14.37 -14.06 6.92
C ASP A 35 -13.52 -12.94 7.56
N CYS A 36 -13.94 -12.37 8.71
CA CYS A 36 -13.15 -11.39 9.46
C CYS A 36 -11.86 -11.98 10.04
N GLU A 37 -11.91 -13.17 10.63
CA GLU A 37 -10.71 -13.86 11.14
C GLU A 37 -9.74 -14.22 9.99
N CYS A 38 -10.27 -14.61 8.83
CA CYS A 38 -9.45 -14.85 7.64
C CYS A 38 -8.80 -13.57 7.14
N PHE A 39 -9.55 -12.45 7.12
CA PHE A 39 -9.00 -11.15 6.74
C PHE A 39 -7.91 -10.70 7.71
N GLU A 40 -8.11 -10.81 9.02
CA GLU A 40 -7.09 -10.47 10.03
C GLU A 40 -5.80 -11.28 9.82
N ARG A 41 -5.92 -12.59 9.57
CA ARG A 41 -4.76 -13.45 9.24
C ARG A 41 -4.08 -13.03 7.94
N TRP A 42 -4.86 -12.67 6.92
CA TRP A 42 -4.34 -12.18 5.64
C TRP A 42 -3.56 -10.87 5.84
N VAL A 43 -4.10 -9.90 6.59
CA VAL A 43 -3.41 -8.65 6.94
C VAL A 43 -2.10 -8.93 7.68
N GLY A 44 -2.12 -9.82 8.68
CA GLY A 44 -0.92 -10.22 9.42
C GLY A 44 0.17 -10.81 8.52
N LYS A 45 -0.22 -11.67 7.57
CA LYS A 45 0.69 -12.24 6.57
C LYS A 45 1.26 -11.16 5.65
N LYS A 46 0.41 -10.27 5.14
CA LYS A 46 0.83 -9.19 4.22
C LYS A 46 1.73 -8.16 4.89
N LYS A 47 1.51 -7.84 6.16
CA LYS A 47 2.42 -7.01 6.95
C LYS A 47 3.81 -7.63 7.06
N THR A 48 3.88 -8.94 7.30
CA THR A 48 5.15 -9.67 7.36
C THR A 48 5.87 -9.68 6.00
N GLU A 49 5.14 -9.96 4.91
CA GLU A 49 5.69 -9.89 3.55
C GLU A 49 6.19 -8.47 3.23
N TRP A 50 5.42 -7.45 3.59
CA TRP A 50 5.74 -6.05 3.34
C TRP A 50 6.97 -5.57 4.12
N ASP A 51 7.10 -5.96 5.40
CA ASP A 51 8.28 -5.62 6.20
C ASP A 51 9.57 -6.26 5.62
N ALA A 52 9.47 -7.48 5.09
CA ALA A 52 10.58 -8.11 4.38
C ALA A 52 10.95 -7.36 3.08
N ILE A 53 9.95 -6.92 2.31
CA ILE A 53 10.16 -6.10 1.10
C ILE A 53 10.83 -4.77 1.46
N LYS A 54 10.35 -4.06 2.48
CA LYS A 54 10.97 -2.81 2.96
C LYS A 54 12.42 -3.02 3.35
N LYS A 55 12.73 -4.11 4.05
CA LYS A 55 14.10 -4.45 4.45
C LYS A 55 14.98 -4.70 3.22
N HIS A 56 14.51 -5.46 2.25
CA HIS A 56 15.26 -5.72 1.02
C HIS A 56 15.44 -4.45 0.16
N PHE A 57 14.41 -3.60 0.09
CA PHE A 57 14.49 -2.34 -0.63
C PHE A 57 15.61 -1.45 -0.08
N LYS A 58 15.80 -1.43 1.26
CA LYS A 58 16.85 -0.66 1.94
C LYS A 58 18.28 -1.18 1.66
N THR A 59 18.44 -2.40 1.15
CA THR A 59 19.76 -2.99 0.89
C THR A 59 20.28 -2.75 -0.53
N GLN A 60 19.54 -2.03 -1.38
CA GLN A 60 19.96 -1.76 -2.76
C GLN A 60 21.22 -0.88 -2.79
N ASP A 61 22.20 -1.28 -3.60
CA ASP A 61 23.51 -0.62 -3.72
C ASP A 61 23.41 0.85 -4.17
N GLY A 62 22.32 1.24 -4.86
CA GLY A 62 22.05 2.63 -5.26
C GLY A 62 21.89 3.60 -4.09
N PHE A 63 21.65 3.10 -2.87
CA PHE A 63 21.61 3.91 -1.64
C PHE A 63 22.96 3.93 -0.91
N SER A 64 23.93 3.11 -1.32
CA SER A 64 25.27 3.10 -0.73
C SER A 64 26.12 4.26 -1.28
N ASN A 65 26.85 4.95 -0.40
CA ASN A 65 27.56 6.21 -0.69
C ASN A 65 28.77 6.04 -1.63
N GLN A 66 28.57 5.73 -2.90
CA GLN A 66 29.63 5.65 -3.91
C GLN A 66 29.27 6.46 -5.17
N GLY A 67 29.58 7.76 -5.18
CA GLY A 67 29.63 8.53 -6.42
C GLY A 67 29.36 10.03 -6.30
N GLY A 68 30.39 10.83 -6.63
CA GLY A 68 30.39 12.14 -7.30
C GLY A 68 29.47 13.26 -6.80
N MET A 69 30.06 14.33 -6.28
CA MET A 69 29.38 15.56 -5.88
C MET A 69 29.05 16.41 -7.14
N ASP A 70 27.79 16.40 -7.57
CA ASP A 70 27.25 17.33 -8.58
C ASP A 70 26.21 18.29 -7.96
N SER A 71 25.97 19.39 -8.67
CA SER A 71 25.45 20.71 -8.28
C SER A 71 24.19 20.83 -7.41
N ASN A 72 23.47 19.75 -7.09
CA ASN A 72 22.32 19.75 -6.19
C ASN A 72 22.44 18.70 -5.08
N VAL A 73 23.43 18.91 -4.19
CA VAL A 73 23.73 18.07 -3.01
C VAL A 73 22.49 17.70 -2.19
N PHE A 74 21.49 18.58 -2.12
CA PHE A 74 20.25 18.32 -1.38
C PHE A 74 19.35 17.28 -2.05
N LEU A 75 19.15 17.35 -3.36
CA LEU A 75 18.33 16.37 -4.09
C LEU A 75 19.03 15.01 -4.14
N ASP A 76 20.33 15.00 -4.42
CA ASP A 76 21.15 13.78 -4.40
C ASP A 76 21.08 13.08 -3.04
N ARG A 77 21.21 13.84 -1.94
CA ARG A 77 21.09 13.29 -0.58
C ARG A 77 19.69 12.78 -0.25
N ALA A 78 18.63 13.43 -0.76
CA ALA A 78 17.26 12.98 -0.54
C ALA A 78 16.98 11.65 -1.27
N PHE A 79 17.43 11.50 -2.51
CA PHE A 79 17.26 10.26 -3.28
C PHE A 79 18.19 9.12 -2.83
N ARG A 80 19.21 9.39 -2.01
CA ARG A 80 19.97 8.36 -1.31
C ARG A 80 19.26 7.77 -0.09
N SER A 81 18.17 8.38 0.38
CA SER A 81 17.37 7.83 1.47
C SER A 81 16.38 6.80 0.92
N PRO A 82 16.52 5.50 1.26
CA PRO A 82 15.58 4.48 0.79
C PRO A 82 14.14 4.78 1.19
N ASP A 83 13.94 5.39 2.36
CA ASP A 83 12.61 5.73 2.87
C ASP A 83 11.94 6.81 2.01
N VAL A 84 12.70 7.85 1.60
CA VAL A 84 12.19 8.93 0.73
C VAL A 84 11.88 8.40 -0.67
N VAL A 85 12.74 7.55 -1.21
CA VAL A 85 12.53 6.95 -2.53
C VAL A 85 11.33 5.99 -2.51
N LEU A 86 11.24 5.15 -1.48
CA LEU A 86 10.12 4.23 -1.33
C LEU A 86 8.79 5.00 -1.18
N GLU A 87 8.77 6.05 -0.36
CA GLU A 87 7.60 6.93 -0.25
C GLU A 87 7.25 7.56 -1.61
N GLY A 88 8.26 8.06 -2.34
CA GLY A 88 8.09 8.66 -3.67
C GLY A 88 7.48 7.69 -4.69
N VAL A 89 7.99 6.46 -4.77
CA VAL A 89 7.51 5.42 -5.71
C VAL A 89 6.09 4.96 -5.35
N LEU A 90 5.74 4.97 -4.07
CA LEU A 90 4.42 4.57 -3.59
C LEU A 90 3.41 5.72 -3.57
N LYS A 91 3.79 6.94 -3.98
CA LYS A 91 2.82 8.03 -4.18
C LYS A 91 1.80 7.62 -5.23
N LYS A 92 0.53 7.95 -4.97
CA LYS A 92 -0.63 7.59 -5.77
C LYS A 92 -0.41 7.74 -7.28
N GLU A 93 0.04 8.90 -7.73
CA GLU A 93 0.24 9.18 -9.17
C GLU A 93 1.29 8.27 -9.80
N VAL A 94 2.43 8.08 -9.12
CA VAL A 94 3.53 7.23 -9.59
C VAL A 94 3.11 5.76 -9.58
N LEU A 95 2.51 5.30 -8.47
CA LEU A 95 2.03 3.94 -8.30
C LEU A 95 0.98 3.57 -9.35
N LEU A 96 -0.03 4.41 -9.58
CA LEU A 96 -1.08 4.15 -10.58
C LEU A 96 -0.51 4.12 -12.00
N THR A 97 0.49 4.96 -12.30
CA THR A 97 1.17 4.96 -13.59
C THR A 97 1.96 3.66 -13.78
N SER A 98 2.75 3.25 -12.79
CA SER A 98 3.50 1.98 -12.84
C SER A 98 2.60 0.75 -12.96
N LEU A 99 1.44 0.74 -12.29
CA LEU A 99 0.45 -0.33 -12.42
C LEU A 99 -0.17 -0.37 -13.82
N ARG A 100 -0.49 0.81 -14.39
CA ARG A 100 -1.01 0.92 -15.75
C ARG A 100 -0.04 0.39 -16.79
N GLU A 101 1.23 0.76 -16.68
CA GLU A 101 2.27 0.32 -17.61
C GLU A 101 2.63 -1.16 -17.44
N GLY A 102 2.65 -1.67 -16.20
CA GLY A 102 3.05 -3.04 -15.92
C GLY A 102 1.96 -4.10 -16.12
N TYR A 103 0.70 -3.76 -15.83
CA TYR A 103 -0.40 -4.74 -15.74
C TYR A 103 -1.57 -4.46 -16.71
N GLY A 104 -1.71 -3.23 -17.23
CA GLY A 104 -2.59 -2.92 -18.37
C GLY A 104 -4.11 -3.02 -18.13
N ASN A 105 -4.61 -3.45 -16.96
CA ASN A 105 -6.05 -3.58 -16.71
C ASN A 105 -6.68 -2.26 -16.22
N ALA A 106 -7.37 -1.56 -17.12
CA ALA A 106 -7.97 -0.26 -16.85
C ALA A 106 -9.13 -0.27 -15.83
N GLU A 107 -9.81 -1.41 -15.63
CA GLU A 107 -10.89 -1.51 -14.64
C GLU A 107 -10.33 -1.69 -13.23
N ASP A 108 -9.37 -2.60 -13.06
CA ASP A 108 -8.70 -2.81 -11.76
C ASP A 108 -8.05 -1.52 -11.25
N ILE A 109 -7.40 -0.77 -12.15
CA ILE A 109 -6.74 0.50 -11.80
C ILE A 109 -7.75 1.55 -11.31
N LYS A 110 -8.96 1.60 -11.87
CA LYS A 110 -10.02 2.53 -11.39
C LYS A 110 -10.46 2.17 -9.98
N HIS A 111 -10.59 0.88 -9.68
CA HIS A 111 -10.95 0.41 -8.34
C HIS A 111 -9.83 0.72 -7.34
N ILE A 112 -8.56 0.52 -7.74
CA ILE A 112 -7.39 0.87 -6.91
C ILE A 112 -7.36 2.39 -6.64
N GLU A 113 -7.56 3.21 -7.67
CA GLU A 113 -7.60 4.67 -7.53
C GLU A 113 -8.69 5.12 -6.55
N ALA A 114 -9.87 4.51 -6.63
CA ALA A 114 -10.97 4.77 -5.70
C ALA A 114 -10.60 4.41 -4.26
N LEU A 115 -9.99 3.25 -4.02
CA LEU A 115 -9.50 2.86 -2.69
C LEU A 115 -8.51 3.88 -2.13
N LEU A 116 -7.49 4.25 -2.92
CA LEU A 116 -6.46 5.19 -2.48
C LEU A 116 -7.04 6.57 -2.13
N LYS A 117 -8.08 7.01 -2.87
CA LYS A 117 -8.79 8.26 -2.59
C LYS A 117 -9.62 8.20 -1.30
N GLU A 118 -10.19 7.04 -0.97
CA GLU A 118 -10.92 6.85 0.28
C GLU A 118 -9.98 6.93 1.49
N GLU A 119 -8.80 6.31 1.42
CA GLU A 119 -7.80 6.34 2.50
C GLU A 119 -7.21 7.74 2.73
N GLU A 120 -7.07 8.56 1.68
CA GLU A 120 -6.66 9.97 1.82
C GLU A 120 -7.64 10.79 2.68
N ASN A 121 -8.93 10.44 2.70
CA ASN A 121 -9.96 11.17 3.45
C ASN A 121 -10.11 10.73 4.92
N VAL A 122 -9.52 9.60 5.32
CA VAL A 122 -9.74 8.97 6.63
C VAL A 122 -8.69 9.39 7.68
N VAL A 123 -7.56 9.99 7.27
CA VAL A 123 -6.40 10.12 8.18
C VAL A 123 -6.09 11.57 8.60
N ALA A 124 -6.25 11.83 9.91
CA ALA A 124 -5.50 12.85 10.65
C ALA A 124 -4.10 12.29 10.99
N VAL A 125 -3.06 13.08 10.71
CA VAL A 125 -1.62 12.73 10.72
C VAL A 125 -1.13 12.06 12.02
N THR A 126 -0.34 10.98 11.90
CA THR A 126 0.91 10.72 12.65
C THR A 126 1.57 9.41 12.18
N GLU A 127 2.90 9.44 12.01
CA GLU A 127 3.82 8.39 11.51
C GLU A 127 4.14 8.41 10.00
N ASN A 128 5.44 8.23 9.67
CA ASN A 128 6.01 8.09 8.32
C ASN A 128 5.57 6.77 7.65
N LYS A 129 4.26 6.61 7.45
CA LYS A 129 3.65 5.45 6.78
C LYS A 129 3.45 5.74 5.31
N ASN A 130 3.98 4.88 4.44
CA ASN A 130 3.72 4.96 3.01
C ASN A 130 2.30 4.45 2.70
N THR A 131 1.87 4.57 1.44
CA THR A 131 0.54 4.18 0.97
C THR A 131 0.17 2.73 1.32
N ILE A 132 1.13 1.81 1.26
CA ILE A 132 0.90 0.40 1.56
C ILE A 132 0.77 0.17 3.07
N ASP A 133 1.56 0.86 3.89
CA ASP A 133 1.44 0.83 5.35
C ASP A 133 0.10 1.41 5.86
N LYS A 134 -0.62 2.19 5.03
CA LYS A 134 -1.96 2.70 5.35
C LYS A 134 -3.07 1.73 4.98
N LEU A 135 -2.83 0.85 4.00
CA LEU A 135 -3.79 -0.14 3.53
C LEU A 135 -3.80 -1.44 4.36
N LEU A 136 -2.76 -1.68 5.15
CA LEU A 136 -2.59 -2.83 6.05
C LEU A 136 -2.80 -2.43 7.51
#